data_AF-R4FK60-F1
#
_entry.id   AF-R4FK60-F1
#
_cell.length_a   1.000
_cell.length_b   1.000
_cell.length_c   1.000
_cell.angle_alpha   90.00
_cell.angle_beta   90.00
_cell.angle_gamma   90.00
#
_symmetry.space_group_name_H-M   'P 1'
#
loop_
_entity.id
_entity.type
_entity.pdbx_description
1 polymer ?
#
loop_
_entity_poly.entity_id
_entity_poly.type
_entity_poly.pdbx_seq_one_letter_code
_entity_poly.pdbx_strand_id
1 'polypeptide(L)'
;MSFEKSNVCERGYLRELLFPNRYHYYDTPEGQDCDKKLWNVLENCALYGLMGSTVDVIMYSHPKGYLPTLGRYAYITLPFMGMGASFVITTCMATNLRKKDDVWNYFLGGATVGAIFGAWRKSIKFGGYGSLAFGALFAIRKYCLENGIYNFTEPEYPKYTNDPRVWSLKRDYSIINDPGRTWKTSHNE
;
A
#
# COMPACT_ATOMS: atom_id res chain seq x y z
N MET A 1 14.80 8.81 18.24
CA MET A 1 15.11 9.80 17.17
C MET A 1 15.24 9.17 15.77
N SER A 2 15.02 7.85 15.60
CA SER A 2 15.02 7.20 14.26
C SER A 2 13.67 7.19 13.53
N PHE A 3 12.58 7.62 14.18
CA PHE A 3 11.23 7.60 13.57
C PHE A 3 10.99 8.72 12.54
N GLU A 4 11.79 9.79 12.54
CA GLU A 4 11.57 10.93 11.60
C GLU A 4 11.99 10.57 10.16
N LYS A 5 13.02 9.73 9.98
CA LYS A 5 13.59 9.41 8.66
C LYS A 5 12.78 8.37 7.88
N SER A 6 11.95 7.54 8.53
CA SER A 6 11.10 6.56 7.85
C SER A 6 9.89 7.18 7.14
N ASN A 7 9.43 8.36 7.58
CA ASN A 7 8.17 8.98 7.14
C ASN A 7 8.25 9.69 5.78
N VAL A 8 9.45 9.72 5.18
CA VAL A 8 9.66 10.31 3.86
C VAL A 8 9.75 9.23 2.78
N CYS A 9 10.19 8.02 3.13
CA CYS A 9 10.60 7.01 2.14
C CYS A 9 9.42 6.24 1.53
N GLU A 10 8.36 5.93 2.28
CA GLU A 10 7.21 5.15 1.77
C GLU A 10 6.14 5.95 0.97
N ARG A 11 6.43 7.19 0.56
CA ARG A 11 5.47 8.02 -0.21
C ARG A 11 5.39 7.54 -1.66
N GLY A 12 4.37 6.74 -1.96
CA GLY A 12 3.99 6.48 -3.34
C GLY A 12 3.51 7.77 -4.04
N TYR A 13 4.28 8.28 -5.00
CA TYR A 13 4.03 9.52 -5.75
C TYR A 13 2.60 9.63 -6.31
N LEU A 14 2.02 8.54 -6.81
CA LEU A 14 0.66 8.55 -7.41
C LEU A 14 -0.46 8.69 -6.36
N ARG A 15 -0.27 8.19 -5.13
CA ARG A 15 -1.28 8.28 -4.07
C ARG A 15 -1.29 9.65 -3.42
N GLU A 16 -0.13 10.26 -3.20
CA GLU A 16 -0.05 11.63 -2.68
C GLU A 16 -0.64 12.66 -3.66
N LEU A 17 -0.47 12.44 -4.97
CA LEU A 17 -0.99 13.35 -5.99
C LEU A 17 -2.52 13.27 -6.13
N LEU A 18 -3.11 12.10 -5.91
CA LEU A 18 -4.56 11.89 -5.96
C LEU A 18 -5.27 12.22 -4.63
N PHE A 19 -4.61 12.01 -3.48
CA PHE A 19 -5.19 12.24 -2.15
C PHE A 19 -4.17 12.86 -1.20
N PRO A 20 -3.97 14.20 -1.25
CA PRO A 20 -3.08 14.89 -0.32
C PRO A 20 -3.60 14.82 1.13
N ASN A 21 -2.69 14.76 2.11
CA ASN A 21 -2.98 14.68 3.56
C ASN A 21 -3.74 13.42 4.02
N ARG A 22 -3.35 12.23 3.54
CA ARG A 22 -3.84 10.95 4.07
C ARG A 22 -2.92 10.40 5.16
N TYR A 23 -3.52 9.69 6.13
CA TYR A 23 -2.81 9.03 7.21
C TYR A 23 -2.03 7.82 6.68
N HIS A 24 -0.72 7.75 6.95
CA HIS A 24 0.11 6.60 6.61
C HIS A 24 0.25 5.63 7.78
N TYR A 25 0.50 4.36 7.43
CA TYR A 25 0.54 3.29 8.42
C TYR A 25 1.67 3.44 9.45
N TYR A 26 2.81 4.02 9.07
CA TYR A 26 3.98 4.16 9.95
C TYR A 26 4.12 5.56 10.60
N ASP A 27 3.14 6.45 10.43
CA ASP A 27 3.20 7.80 11.01
C ASP A 27 3.12 7.80 12.55
N THR A 28 2.42 6.82 13.14
CA THR A 28 2.30 6.65 14.59
C THR A 28 2.96 5.34 15.05
N PRO A 29 3.51 5.30 16.28
CA PRO A 29 4.08 4.07 16.83
C PRO A 29 3.01 2.96 16.93
N GLU A 30 3.47 1.71 16.98
CA GLU A 30 2.56 0.57 17.09
C GLU A 30 1.80 0.58 18.42
N GLY A 31 0.52 0.20 18.40
CA GLY A 31 -0.38 0.22 19.56
C GLY A 31 -1.20 1.52 19.75
N GLN A 32 -0.95 2.55 18.94
CA GLN A 32 -1.77 3.78 18.90
C GLN A 32 -2.54 3.90 17.58
N ASP A 33 -3.73 4.51 17.62
CA ASP A 33 -4.57 4.81 16.44
C ASP A 33 -4.82 3.60 15.52
N CYS A 34 -5.17 2.46 16.13
CA CYS A 34 -5.41 1.20 15.43
C CYS A 34 -6.55 1.26 14.41
N ASP A 35 -7.54 2.10 14.66
CA ASP A 35 -8.65 2.40 13.75
C ASP A 35 -8.17 3.08 12.47
N LYS A 36 -7.31 4.10 12.58
CA LYS A 36 -6.76 4.82 11.42
C LYS A 36 -5.86 3.92 10.59
N LYS A 37 -5.02 3.12 11.25
CA LYS A 37 -4.18 2.10 10.59
C LYS A 37 -5.02 1.06 9.87
N LEU A 38 -6.09 0.59 10.50
CA LEU A 38 -7.00 -0.39 9.94
C LEU A 38 -7.66 0.13 8.67
N TRP A 39 -8.19 1.35 8.69
CA TRP A 39 -8.82 1.96 7.52
C TRP A 39 -7.83 2.17 6.37
N ASN A 40 -6.63 2.69 6.64
CA ASN A 40 -5.61 2.86 5.61
C ASN A 40 -5.22 1.51 4.96
N VAL A 41 -5.04 0.45 5.76
CA VAL A 41 -4.72 -0.88 5.24
C VAL A 41 -5.89 -1.49 4.48
N LEU A 42 -7.11 -1.36 5.00
CA LEU A 42 -8.32 -1.86 4.34
C LEU A 42 -8.52 -1.26 2.96
N GLU A 43 -8.31 0.05 2.80
CA GLU A 43 -8.39 0.71 1.50
C GLU A 43 -7.34 0.20 0.52
N ASN A 44 -6.11 -0.04 0.98
CA ASN A 44 -5.07 -0.65 0.16
C ASN A 44 -5.45 -2.07 -0.26
N CYS A 45 -5.90 -2.90 0.68
CA CYS A 45 -6.36 -4.26 0.41
C CYS A 45 -7.57 -4.30 -0.52
N ALA A 46 -8.51 -3.36 -0.40
CA ALA A 46 -9.64 -3.23 -1.30
C ALA A 46 -9.18 -2.93 -2.74
N LEU A 47 -8.23 -2.00 -2.90
CA LEU A 47 -7.64 -1.69 -4.20
C LEU A 47 -6.94 -2.93 -4.81
N TYR A 48 -6.08 -3.61 -4.05
CA TYR A 48 -5.41 -4.82 -4.53
C TYR A 48 -6.39 -5.96 -4.81
N GLY A 49 -7.44 -6.11 -4.00
CA GLY A 49 -8.50 -7.08 -4.22
C GLY A 49 -9.28 -6.80 -5.50
N LEU A 50 -9.56 -5.52 -5.80
CA LEU A 50 -10.22 -5.12 -7.04
C LEU A 50 -9.34 -5.40 -8.25
N MET A 51 -8.04 -5.08 -8.17
CA MET A 51 -7.09 -5.42 -9.24
C MET A 51 -6.93 -6.94 -9.43
N GLY A 52 -6.91 -7.72 -8.33
CA GLY A 52 -6.84 -9.17 -8.42
C GLY A 52 -8.11 -9.79 -9.03
N SER A 53 -9.27 -9.21 -8.70
CA SER A 53 -10.55 -9.68 -9.24
C SER A 53 -10.79 -9.27 -10.69
N THR A 54 -10.31 -8.11 -11.14
CA THR A 54 -10.34 -7.78 -12.59
C THR A 54 -9.55 -8.81 -13.38
N VAL A 55 -8.36 -9.18 -12.92
CA VAL A 55 -7.53 -10.21 -13.57
C VAL A 55 -8.23 -11.57 -13.56
N ASP A 56 -8.80 -12.01 -12.44
CA ASP A 56 -9.51 -13.29 -12.37
C ASP A 56 -10.73 -13.35 -13.31
N VAL A 57 -11.52 -12.28 -13.37
CA VAL A 57 -12.73 -12.21 -14.21
C VAL A 57 -12.37 -12.23 -15.70
N ILE A 58 -11.33 -11.50 -16.09
CA ILE A 58 -10.89 -11.40 -17.48
C ILE A 58 -10.18 -12.68 -17.94
N MET A 59 -9.38 -13.32 -17.09
CA MET A 59 -8.48 -14.40 -17.53
C MET A 59 -9.03 -15.79 -17.24
N TYR A 60 -9.74 -15.98 -16.12
CA TYR A 60 -10.10 -17.32 -15.65
C TYR A 60 -11.61 -17.54 -15.62
N SER A 61 -12.34 -16.80 -14.81
CA SER A 61 -13.70 -17.18 -14.41
C SER A 61 -14.78 -16.86 -15.47
N HIS A 62 -14.56 -15.87 -16.34
CA HIS A 62 -15.49 -15.45 -17.41
C HIS A 62 -16.99 -15.57 -17.06
N PRO A 63 -17.44 -15.01 -15.91
CA PRO A 63 -18.82 -15.13 -15.46
C PRO A 63 -19.78 -14.45 -16.45
N LYS A 64 -20.89 -15.11 -16.77
CA LYS A 64 -21.90 -14.56 -17.68
C LYS A 64 -22.91 -13.71 -16.91
N GLY A 65 -22.88 -12.40 -17.13
CA GLY A 65 -23.84 -11.43 -16.57
C GLY A 65 -23.31 -10.57 -15.41
N TYR A 66 -24.03 -9.50 -15.09
CA TYR A 66 -23.58 -8.50 -14.12
C TYR A 66 -23.55 -9.01 -12.67
N LEU A 67 -24.60 -9.70 -12.24
CA LEU A 67 -24.73 -10.20 -10.87
C LEU A 67 -23.66 -11.25 -10.49
N PRO A 68 -23.39 -12.30 -11.30
CA PRO A 68 -22.32 -13.25 -10.98
C PRO A 68 -20.93 -12.64 -11.09
N THR A 69 -20.73 -11.62 -11.94
CA THR A 69 -19.49 -10.85 -11.99
C THR A 69 -19.26 -10.14 -10.66
N LEU A 70 -20.24 -9.36 -10.19
CA LEU A 70 -20.17 -8.69 -8.89
C LEU A 70 -19.94 -9.65 -7.72
N GLY A 71 -20.62 -10.81 -7.73
CA GLY A 71 -20.40 -11.86 -6.75
C GLY A 71 -18.96 -12.39 -6.76
N ARG A 72 -18.33 -12.50 -7.94
CA ARG A 72 -16.94 -12.93 -8.08
C ARG A 72 -15.95 -11.88 -7.57
N TYR A 73 -16.20 -10.61 -7.86
CA TYR A 73 -15.41 -9.50 -7.30
C TYR A 73 -15.44 -9.54 -5.77
N ALA A 74 -16.65 -9.60 -5.18
CA ALA A 74 -16.83 -9.67 -3.73
C ALA A 74 -16.15 -10.92 -3.12
N TYR A 75 -16.24 -12.07 -3.77
CA TYR A 75 -15.64 -13.32 -3.31
C TYR A 75 -14.11 -13.25 -3.19
N ILE A 76 -13.45 -12.39 -3.97
CA ILE A 76 -12.01 -12.20 -3.94
C ILE A 76 -11.66 -11.01 -3.02
N THR A 77 -12.27 -9.85 -3.21
CA THR A 77 -11.92 -8.63 -2.46
C THR A 77 -12.14 -8.77 -0.95
N LEU A 78 -13.24 -9.38 -0.51
CA LEU A 78 -13.59 -9.47 0.91
C LEU A 78 -12.57 -10.26 1.73
N PRO A 79 -12.09 -11.45 1.29
CA PRO A 79 -10.99 -12.13 1.95
C PRO A 79 -9.70 -11.31 2.01
N PHE A 80 -9.36 -10.58 0.94
CA PHE A 80 -8.17 -9.72 0.94
C PHE A 80 -8.26 -8.60 1.97
N MET A 81 -9.44 -7.97 2.09
CA MET A 81 -9.72 -7.00 3.15
C MET A 81 -9.68 -7.65 4.53
N GLY A 82 -10.24 -8.85 4.68
CA GLY A 82 -10.24 -9.60 5.94
C GLY A 82 -8.82 -9.94 6.41
N MET A 83 -7.94 -10.35 5.49
CA MET A 83 -6.52 -10.57 5.77
C MET A 83 -5.82 -9.29 6.23
N GLY A 84 -6.01 -8.17 5.53
CA GLY A 84 -5.44 -6.88 5.93
C GLY A 84 -5.94 -6.44 7.32
N ALA A 85 -7.23 -6.59 7.58
CA ALA A 85 -7.84 -6.24 8.85
C ALA A 85 -7.30 -7.10 10.00
N SER A 86 -7.20 -8.42 9.81
CA SER A 86 -6.68 -9.30 10.84
C SER A 86 -5.25 -9.00 11.18
N PHE A 87 -4.43 -8.65 10.19
CA PHE A 87 -3.04 -8.25 10.41
C PHE A 87 -2.99 -7.07 11.39
N VAL A 88 -3.68 -5.96 11.07
CA VAL A 88 -3.65 -4.73 11.88
C VAL A 88 -4.23 -4.95 13.27
N ILE A 89 -5.36 -5.66 13.37
CA ILE A 89 -5.99 -5.93 14.67
C ILE A 89 -5.06 -6.77 15.54
N THR A 90 -4.41 -7.79 14.95
CA THR A 90 -3.52 -8.69 15.69
C THR A 90 -2.27 -7.96 16.14
N THR A 91 -1.63 -7.16 15.27
CA THR A 91 -0.44 -6.38 15.65
C THR A 91 -0.78 -5.37 16.74
N CYS A 92 -1.87 -4.62 16.60
CA CYS A 92 -2.35 -3.70 17.62
C CYS A 92 -2.63 -4.38 18.96
N MET A 93 -3.34 -5.51 18.95
CA MET A 93 -3.67 -6.25 20.16
C MET A 93 -2.42 -6.82 20.82
N ALA A 94 -1.50 -7.39 20.03
CA ALA A 94 -0.24 -7.94 20.53
C ALA A 94 0.64 -6.83 21.17
N THR A 95 0.72 -5.66 20.54
CA THR A 95 1.46 -4.53 21.08
C THR A 95 0.81 -3.97 22.34
N ASN A 96 -0.52 -3.86 22.40
CA ASN A 96 -1.21 -3.41 23.61
C ASN A 96 -1.03 -4.36 24.80
N LEU A 97 -1.00 -5.67 24.54
CA LEU A 97 -0.78 -6.68 25.58
C LEU A 97 0.66 -6.68 26.09
N ARG A 98 1.65 -6.57 25.21
CA ARG A 98 3.08 -6.69 25.57
C ARG A 98 3.75 -5.35 25.84
N LYS A 99 3.12 -4.23 25.47
CA LYS A 99 3.66 -2.86 25.50
C LYS A 99 5.06 -2.75 24.87
N LYS A 100 5.36 -3.63 23.92
CA LYS A 100 6.65 -3.73 23.25
C LYS A 100 6.42 -3.92 21.75
N ASP A 101 7.17 -3.17 20.96
CA ASP A 101 7.21 -3.31 19.52
C ASP A 101 8.36 -4.27 19.17
N ASP A 102 8.01 -5.48 18.75
CA ASP A 102 8.93 -6.56 18.41
C ASP A 102 8.48 -7.22 17.10
N VAL A 103 9.45 -7.83 16.40
CA VAL A 103 9.24 -8.68 15.22
C VAL A 103 8.17 -9.77 15.43
N TRP A 104 8.04 -10.27 16.65
CA TRP A 104 7.03 -11.28 17.02
C TRP A 104 5.59 -10.82 16.84
N ASN A 105 5.30 -9.52 16.99
CA ASN A 105 3.94 -9.00 16.80
C ASN A 105 3.53 -9.10 15.32
N TYR A 106 4.47 -8.78 14.43
CA TYR A 106 4.29 -8.88 12.98
C TYR A 106 4.22 -10.35 12.52
N PHE A 107 4.98 -11.24 13.16
CA PHE A 107 4.86 -12.68 12.92
C PHE A 107 3.45 -13.19 13.27
N LEU A 108 2.91 -12.81 14.43
CA LEU A 108 1.56 -13.17 14.84
C LEU A 108 0.50 -12.60 13.90
N GLY A 109 0.66 -11.34 13.46
CA GLY A 109 -0.20 -10.75 12.44
C GLY A 109 -0.15 -11.51 11.11
N GLY A 110 1.03 -11.94 10.67
CA GLY A 110 1.16 -12.76 9.46
C GLY A 110 0.56 -14.17 9.62
N ALA A 111 0.66 -14.75 10.82
CA ALA A 111 0.06 -16.03 11.13
C ALA A 111 -1.47 -15.98 11.06
N THR A 112 -2.10 -14.91 11.56
CA THR A 112 -3.56 -14.73 11.48
C THR A 112 -4.02 -14.47 10.05
N VAL A 113 -3.27 -13.71 9.25
CA VAL A 113 -3.50 -13.57 7.81
C VAL A 113 -3.53 -14.94 7.12
N GLY A 114 -2.53 -15.78 7.37
CA GLY A 114 -2.47 -17.13 6.80
C GLY A 114 -3.62 -18.03 7.25
N ALA A 115 -4.09 -17.89 8.50
CA ALA A 115 -5.27 -18.60 8.98
C ALA A 115 -6.55 -18.19 8.22
N ILE A 116 -6.75 -16.88 7.97
CA ILE A 116 -7.87 -16.38 7.15
C ILE A 116 -7.75 -16.86 5.71
N PHE A 117 -6.54 -16.86 5.14
CA PHE A 117 -6.30 -17.41 3.81
C PHE A 117 -6.68 -18.90 3.72
N GLY A 118 -6.32 -19.69 4.74
CA GLY A 118 -6.71 -21.09 4.87
C GLY A 118 -8.22 -21.27 4.98
N ALA A 119 -8.90 -20.41 5.74
CA ALA A 119 -10.36 -20.41 5.88
C ALA A 119 -11.05 -20.10 4.55
N TRP A 120 -10.55 -19.11 3.79
CA TRP A 120 -11.07 -18.76 2.47
C TRP A 120 -10.90 -19.92 1.47
N ARG A 121 -9.75 -20.59 1.47
CA ARG A 121 -9.47 -21.76 0.63
C ARG A 121 -10.06 -23.07 1.18
N LYS A 122 -10.73 -23.04 2.34
CA LYS A 122 -11.32 -24.19 3.04
C LYS A 122 -10.33 -25.35 3.22
N SER A 123 -9.07 -25.04 3.51
CA SER A 123 -8.01 -26.05 3.62
C SER A 123 -7.02 -25.73 4.74
N ILE A 124 -6.92 -26.67 5.68
CA ILE A 124 -6.00 -26.58 6.83
C ILE A 124 -4.54 -26.54 6.35
N LYS A 125 -4.21 -27.25 5.28
CA LYS A 125 -2.85 -27.28 4.72
C LYS A 125 -2.43 -25.89 4.24
N PHE A 126 -3.28 -25.24 3.44
CA PHE A 126 -3.02 -23.87 2.98
C PHE A 126 -2.98 -22.87 4.13
N GLY A 127 -3.80 -23.07 5.18
CA GLY A 127 -3.74 -22.25 6.39
C GLY A 127 -2.43 -22.40 7.16
N GLY A 128 -1.95 -23.64 7.36
CA GLY A 128 -0.72 -23.92 8.09
C GLY A 128 0.54 -23.47 7.34
N TYR A 129 0.66 -23.79 6.05
CA TYR A 129 1.79 -23.31 5.25
C TYR A 129 1.71 -21.79 5.03
N GLY A 130 0.51 -21.25 4.83
CA GLY A 130 0.28 -19.83 4.65
C GLY A 130 0.63 -19.03 5.90
N SER A 131 0.28 -19.50 7.09
CA SER A 131 0.58 -18.78 8.34
C SER A 131 2.08 -18.71 8.61
N LEU A 132 2.83 -19.77 8.33
CA LEU A 132 4.29 -19.77 8.43
C LEU A 132 4.93 -18.87 7.37
N ALA A 133 4.47 -18.95 6.12
CA ALA A 133 5.01 -18.15 5.02
C ALA A 133 4.76 -16.64 5.23
N PHE A 134 3.51 -16.25 5.49
CA PHE A 134 3.17 -14.86 5.76
C PHE A 134 3.77 -14.38 7.09
N GLY A 135 3.75 -15.20 8.15
CA GLY A 135 4.41 -14.88 9.42
C GLY A 135 5.89 -14.54 9.23
N ALA A 136 6.63 -15.37 8.49
CA ALA A 136 8.04 -15.13 8.19
C ALA A 136 8.22 -13.87 7.33
N LEU A 137 7.41 -13.68 6.28
CA LEU A 137 7.50 -12.49 5.41
C LEU A 137 7.27 -11.18 6.19
N PHE A 138 6.26 -11.12 7.06
CA PHE A 138 5.98 -9.94 7.87
C PHE A 138 7.04 -9.73 8.96
N ALA A 139 7.57 -10.80 9.55
CA ALA A 139 8.70 -10.72 10.47
C ALA A 139 9.96 -10.15 9.79
N ILE A 140 10.28 -10.65 8.59
CA ILE A 140 11.38 -10.13 7.77
C ILE A 140 11.12 -8.65 7.43
N ARG A 141 9.90 -8.30 7.03
CA ARG A 141 9.53 -6.91 6.72
C ARG A 141 9.79 -5.98 7.91
N LYS A 142 9.39 -6.37 9.12
CA LYS A 142 9.64 -5.60 10.35
C LYS A 142 11.13 -5.50 10.66
N TYR A 143 11.87 -6.59 10.54
CA TYR A 143 13.32 -6.61 10.71
C TYR A 143 14.04 -5.67 9.71
N CYS A 144 13.61 -5.65 8.46
CA CYS A 144 14.15 -4.73 7.45
C CYS A 144 13.86 -3.26 7.80
N LEU A 145 12.66 -2.96 8.31
CA LEU A 145 12.30 -1.61 8.75
C LEU A 145 13.17 -1.13 9.92
N GLU A 146 13.40 -1.98 10.91
CA GLU A 146 14.22 -1.65 12.09
C GLU A 146 15.69 -1.42 11.74
N ASN A 147 16.23 -2.21 10.80
CA ASN A 147 17.62 -2.09 10.35
C ASN A 147 17.82 -1.03 9.26
N GLY A 148 16.75 -0.33 8.84
CA GLY A 148 16.83 0.66 7.77
C GLY A 148 17.25 0.06 6.42
N ILE A 149 17.07 -1.24 6.24
CA ILE A 149 17.27 -1.92 4.94
C ILE A 149 15.95 -1.76 4.19
N TYR A 150 15.70 -0.53 3.73
CA TYR A 150 14.54 -0.23 2.90
C TYR A 150 14.74 -0.91 1.54
N ASN A 151 13.69 -1.56 1.08
CA ASN A 151 13.63 -2.49 -0.05
C ASN A 151 14.44 -2.09 -1.31
N PHE A 152 14.79 -3.11 -2.11
CA PHE A 152 15.37 -3.09 -3.48
C PHE A 152 14.70 -2.13 -4.50
N THR A 153 13.60 -1.45 -4.16
CA THR A 153 12.74 -0.68 -5.09
C THR A 153 12.82 0.84 -4.93
N GLU A 154 13.51 1.35 -3.92
CA GLU A 154 13.73 2.80 -3.78
C GLU A 154 15.23 3.06 -3.84
N PRO A 155 15.81 3.43 -5.00
CA PRO A 155 16.93 4.35 -4.93
C PRO A 155 16.43 5.59 -4.17
N GLU A 156 17.28 6.16 -3.31
CA GLU A 156 17.01 7.43 -2.64
C GLU A 156 16.66 8.49 -3.70
N TYR A 157 15.37 8.70 -3.94
CA TYR A 157 14.93 9.73 -4.87
C TYR A 157 15.07 11.05 -4.12
N PRO A 158 15.99 11.96 -4.53
CA PRO A 158 16.03 13.28 -3.94
C PRO A 158 14.65 13.90 -4.10
N LYS A 159 14.15 14.54 -3.03
CA LYS A 159 12.91 15.32 -3.09
C LYS A 159 13.05 16.35 -4.22
N TYR A 160 12.50 16.05 -5.39
CA TYR A 160 12.33 17.02 -6.47
C TYR A 160 11.17 17.93 -6.10
N THR A 161 11.39 18.77 -5.08
CA THR A 161 10.65 20.03 -5.00
C THR A 161 11.08 20.83 -6.22
N ASN A 162 10.25 20.85 -7.25
CA ASN A 162 10.31 21.81 -8.36
C ASN A 162 11.48 21.67 -9.35
N ASP A 163 12.03 20.46 -9.57
CA ASP A 163 13.02 20.28 -10.64
C ASP A 163 12.32 19.91 -11.96
N PRO A 164 12.43 20.73 -13.02
CA PRO A 164 11.75 20.54 -14.32
C PRO A 164 12.22 19.32 -15.13
N ARG A 165 12.80 18.29 -14.50
CA ARG A 165 13.50 17.16 -15.14
C ARG A 165 12.64 15.90 -15.32
N VAL A 166 11.38 15.91 -14.89
CA VAL A 166 10.43 14.85 -15.25
C VAL A 166 9.98 15.07 -16.70
N TRP A 167 10.37 14.13 -17.56
CA TRP A 167 10.40 14.17 -19.03
C TRP A 167 9.05 14.37 -19.78
N SER A 168 7.97 14.89 -19.17
CA SER A 168 6.65 14.92 -19.84
C SER A 168 5.58 15.94 -19.39
N LEU A 169 5.92 17.13 -18.88
CA LEU A 169 4.90 18.20 -18.73
C LEU A 169 5.20 19.51 -19.49
N LYS A 170 6.39 19.65 -20.09
CA LYS A 170 6.76 20.77 -20.97
C LYS A 170 7.67 20.31 -22.13
N ARG A 171 7.25 19.33 -22.93
CA ARG A 171 7.89 19.17 -24.24
C ARG A 171 7.13 20.05 -25.23
N ASP A 172 7.74 21.13 -25.67
CA ASP A 172 7.23 21.91 -26.79
C ASP A 172 7.55 21.12 -28.07
N TYR A 173 6.53 20.52 -28.68
CA TYR A 173 6.62 19.84 -29.98
C TYR A 173 6.44 20.81 -31.16
N SER A 174 6.56 22.11 -30.91
CA SER A 174 6.52 23.11 -31.96
C SER A 174 7.84 23.09 -32.74
N ILE A 175 7.74 22.97 -34.05
CA ILE A 175 8.88 22.97 -34.99
C ILE A 175 9.63 24.31 -34.95
N ILE A 176 8.94 25.37 -34.53
CA ILE A 176 9.46 26.72 -34.36
C ILE A 176 9.34 27.06 -32.87
N ASN A 177 10.37 27.69 -32.29
CA ASN A 177 10.32 28.19 -30.92
C ASN A 177 9.14 29.17 -30.77
N ASP A 178 8.34 29.01 -29.72
CA ASP A 178 7.33 30.01 -29.38
C ASP A 178 8.04 31.37 -29.17
N PRO A 179 7.73 32.42 -29.96
CA PRO A 179 8.39 33.72 -29.86
C PRO A 179 8.10 34.46 -28.54
N GLY A 180 7.47 33.78 -27.57
CA GLY A 180 7.01 34.33 -26.31
C GLY A 180 5.74 35.16 -26.52
N ARG A 181 4.95 35.32 -25.45
CA ARG A 181 3.76 36.20 -25.42
C ARG A 181 4.14 37.69 -25.44
N THR A 182 4.99 38.10 -26.38
CA THR A 182 5.46 39.47 -26.58
C THR A 182 4.32 40.42 -26.96
N TRP A 183 3.21 39.90 -27.50
CA TRP A 183 1.99 40.67 -27.78
C TRP A 183 1.20 41.08 -26.52
N LYS A 184 1.62 40.66 -25.31
CA LYS A 184 1.00 41.10 -24.04
C LYS A 184 1.73 42.26 -23.35
N THR A 185 2.89 42.69 -23.84
CA THR A 185 3.52 43.92 -23.37
C THR A 185 3.12 45.05 -24.31
N SER A 186 2.24 45.94 -23.84
CA SER A 186 2.10 47.25 -24.49
C SER A 186 3.42 47.98 -24.34
N HIS A 187 4.10 48.27 -25.45
CA HIS A 187 5.12 49.30 -25.48
C HIS A 187 4.44 50.61 -25.05
N ASN A 188 4.67 51.03 -23.81
CA ASN A 188 4.75 52.41 -23.34
C ASN A 188 5.08 52.42 -21.84
N GLU A 189 6.15 53.17 -21.52
CA GLU A 189 6.79 53.49 -20.22
C GLU A 189 7.87 52.53 -19.70
#